data_AF-A0A1V5ZJF9-F1
#
_entry.id   AF-A0A1V5ZJF9-F1
#
_cell.length_a   1.000
_cell.length_b   1.000
_cell.length_c   1.000
_cell.angle_alpha   90.00
_cell.angle_beta   90.00
_cell.angle_gamma   90.00
#
_symmetry.space_group_name_H-M   'P 1'
#
loop_
_entity.id
_entity.type
_entity.pdbx_description
1 polymer ?
#
loop_
_entity_poly.entity_id
_entity_poly.type
_entity_poly.pdbx_seq_one_letter_code
_entity_poly.pdbx_strand_id
1 'polypeptide(L)'
;MGVAMANYPAPMCNGCSTAYDANGTCLVIAGEEEGLFVASFDMDAIRKRRLKTIHGNAYRRPHRYGLLLHSEQEDIWHRTDGNGRPYEPSMR
;
A
#
# COMPACT_ATOMS: atom_id res chain seq x y z
N MET A 1 8.47 -3.30 7.60
CA MET A 1 7.47 -2.22 7.77
C MET A 1 6.18 -2.90 8.17
N GLY A 2 5.46 -2.41 9.17
CA GLY A 2 4.09 -2.87 9.42
C GLY A 2 3.12 -2.11 8.51
N VAL A 3 2.01 -2.75 8.13
CA VAL A 3 0.96 -2.17 7.28
C VAL A 3 -0.36 -2.30 8.01
N ALA A 4 -1.17 -1.25 7.98
CA ALA A 4 -2.57 -1.28 8.35
C ALA A 4 -3.37 -0.66 7.21
N MET A 5 -4.45 -1.31 6.81
CA MET A 5 -5.33 -0.89 5.73
C MET A 5 -6.76 -0.96 6.24
N ALA A 6 -7.49 0.14 6.06
CA ALA A 6 -8.91 0.22 6.37
C ALA A 6 -9.70 0.22 5.07
N ASN A 7 -10.78 -0.55 5.04
CA ASN A 7 -11.72 -0.62 3.93
C ASN A 7 -13.16 -0.46 4.45
N TYR A 8 -14.06 0.01 3.58
CA TYR A 8 -15.45 0.25 3.94
C TYR A 8 -16.17 -1.07 4.25
N PRO A 9 -17.00 -1.13 5.30
CA PRO A 9 -17.78 -2.32 5.63
C PRO A 9 -18.84 -2.64 4.56
N ALA A 10 -19.52 -3.78 4.71
CA ALA A 10 -20.70 -4.10 3.92
C ALA A 10 -21.79 -3.01 4.06
N PRO A 11 -22.60 -2.79 3.02
CA PRO A 11 -22.59 -3.49 1.72
C PRO A 11 -21.70 -2.82 0.66
N MET A 12 -20.91 -1.79 1.01
CA MET A 12 -20.22 -0.96 0.02
C MET A 12 -18.96 -1.64 -0.53
N CYS A 13 -18.05 -2.05 0.35
CA CYS A 13 -16.79 -2.70 -0.03
C CYS A 13 -16.48 -3.97 0.77
N ASN A 14 -17.43 -4.45 1.56
CA ASN A 14 -17.38 -5.73 2.30
C ASN A 14 -16.15 -5.89 3.21
N GLY A 15 -15.72 -4.81 3.85
CA GLY A 15 -14.74 -4.82 4.94
C GLY A 15 -13.38 -5.41 4.54
N CYS A 16 -12.89 -6.42 5.28
CA CYS A 16 -11.51 -6.93 5.12
C CYS A 16 -10.41 -5.90 5.43
N SER A 17 -10.69 -4.96 6.33
CA SER A 17 -9.63 -4.13 6.94
C SER A 17 -8.60 -5.05 7.59
N THR A 18 -7.31 -4.74 7.47
CA THR A 18 -6.25 -5.67 7.89
C THR A 18 -5.01 -4.97 8.41
N ALA A 19 -4.27 -5.66 9.27
CA ALA A 19 -2.96 -5.26 9.74
C ALA A 19 -1.97 -6.41 9.69
N TYR A 20 -0.76 -6.14 9.18
CA TYR A 20 0.36 -7.08 9.09
C TYR A 20 1.63 -6.47 9.67
N ASP A 21 2.42 -7.27 10.40
CA ASP A 21 3.69 -6.83 10.96
C ASP A 21 4.83 -6.76 9.91
N ALA A 22 6.05 -6.42 10.34
CA ALA A 22 7.21 -6.34 9.44
C ALA A 22 7.75 -7.68 8.92
N ASN A 23 7.25 -8.81 9.42
CA ASN A 23 7.54 -10.15 8.94
C ASN A 23 6.46 -10.65 7.97
N GLY A 24 5.36 -9.91 7.79
CA GLY A 24 4.20 -10.35 7.03
C GLY A 24 3.26 -11.23 7.86
N THR A 25 3.41 -11.24 9.18
CA THR A 25 2.48 -11.92 10.09
C THR A 25 1.19 -11.12 10.17
N CYS A 26 0.07 -11.79 9.94
CA CYS A 26 -1.26 -11.22 10.13
C CYS A 26 -1.50 -10.91 11.61
N LEU A 27 -1.75 -9.64 11.93
CA LEU A 27 -2.13 -9.19 13.28
C LEU A 27 -3.64 -9.11 13.41
N VAL A 28 -4.32 -8.62 12.38
CA VAL A 28 -5.78 -8.42 12.35
C VAL A 28 -6.28 -8.62 10.92
N ILE A 29 -7.42 -9.31 10.78
CA ILE A 29 -8.30 -9.27 9.61
C ILE A 29 -9.71 -9.05 10.16
N ALA A 30 -10.32 -7.93 9.79
CA ALA A 30 -11.69 -7.59 10.13
C ALA A 30 -12.68 -8.32 9.21
N GLY A 31 -13.90 -8.53 9.70
CA GLY A 31 -15.01 -9.01 8.88
C GLY A 31 -15.58 -7.92 7.97
N GLU A 32 -16.85 -8.06 7.63
CA GLU A 32 -17.58 -7.10 6.78
C GLU A 32 -18.31 -6.04 7.61
N GLU A 33 -18.40 -6.22 8.92
CA GLU A 33 -19.11 -5.35 9.84
C GLU A 33 -18.38 -4.03 10.13
N GLU A 34 -19.15 -2.97 10.42
CA GLU A 34 -18.60 -1.74 10.97
C GLU A 34 -18.02 -1.99 12.36
N GLY A 35 -16.80 -1.50 12.60
CA GLY A 35 -16.16 -1.69 13.89
C GLY A 35 -14.79 -1.04 14.01
N LEU A 36 -14.30 -0.99 15.25
CA LEU A 36 -12.94 -0.58 15.57
C LEU A 36 -12.10 -1.82 15.87
N PHE A 37 -11.06 -2.01 15.06
CA PHE A 37 -10.12 -3.13 15.22
C PHE A 37 -8.74 -2.60 15.58
N VAL A 38 -8.10 -3.20 16.58
CA VAL A 38 -6.84 -2.71 17.14
C VAL A 38 -5.71 -3.69 16.84
N ALA A 39 -4.60 -3.19 16.31
CA ALA A 39 -3.36 -3.95 16.11
C ALA A 39 -2.19 -3.26 16.81
N SER A 40 -1.35 -4.04 17.48
CA SER A 40 -0.16 -3.51 18.16
C SER A 40 1.10 -3.73 17.30
N PHE A 41 1.90 -2.68 17.15
CA PHE A 41 3.15 -2.72 16.41
C PHE A 41 4.35 -2.46 17.32
N ASP A 42 5.27 -3.43 17.40
CA ASP A 42 6.55 -3.23 18.08
C ASP A 42 7.49 -2.42 17.17
N MET A 43 7.60 -1.13 17.46
CA MET A 43 8.41 -0.20 16.66
C MET A 43 9.91 -0.48 16.73
N ASP A 44 10.40 -1.01 17.84
CA ASP A 44 11.82 -1.30 18.02
C ASP A 44 12.22 -2.56 17.25
N ALA A 45 11.37 -3.59 17.27
CA ALA A 45 11.53 -4.76 16.41
C ALA A 45 11.50 -4.38 14.92
N ILE A 46 10.57 -3.52 14.50
CA ILE A 46 10.47 -3.05 13.11
C ILE A 46 11.75 -2.30 12.69
N ARG A 47 12.24 -1.37 13.52
CA ARG A 47 13.47 -0.61 13.25
C ARG A 47 14.69 -1.54 13.16
N LYS A 48 14.85 -2.45 14.12
CA LYS A 48 15.93 -3.44 14.14
C LYS A 48 15.92 -4.33 12.91
N ARG A 49 14.74 -4.75 12.43
CA ARG A 49 14.60 -5.55 11.20
C ARG A 49 15.01 -4.77 9.95
N ARG A 50 14.59 -3.50 9.81
CA ARG A 50 14.94 -2.66 8.65
C ARG A 50 16.45 -2.46 8.48
N LEU A 51 17.21 -2.50 9.58
CA LEU A 51 18.67 -2.41 9.55
C LEU A 51 19.36 -3.70 9.08
N LYS A 52 18.66 -4.84 9.07
CA LYS A 52 19.24 -6.18 8.85
C LYS A 52 18.72 -6.89 7.61
N THR A 53 17.73 -6.34 6.91
CA THR A 53 17.11 -7.00 5.76
C THR A 53 17.30 -6.21 4.47
N ILE A 54 17.14 -6.92 3.35
CA ILE A 54 17.17 -6.33 2.00
C ILE A 54 16.09 -5.26 1.79
N HIS A 55 15.04 -5.25 2.63
CA HIS A 55 13.95 -4.27 2.59
C HIS A 55 14.34 -2.90 3.17
N GLY A 56 15.59 -2.71 3.60
CA GLY A 56 16.18 -1.41 3.90
C GLY A 56 16.59 -0.64 2.63
N ASN A 57 17.51 0.32 2.77
CA ASN A 57 18.02 1.11 1.63
C ASN A 57 19.28 0.52 0.98
N ALA A 58 19.87 -0.54 1.54
CA ALA A 58 21.21 -1.00 1.20
C ALA A 58 21.39 -1.40 -0.29
N TYR A 59 20.34 -1.88 -0.95
CA TYR A 59 20.41 -2.40 -2.32
C TYR A 59 19.67 -1.55 -3.36
N ARG A 60 19.13 -0.40 -2.97
CA ARG A 60 18.40 0.48 -3.89
C ARG A 60 19.36 1.07 -4.92
N ARG A 61 18.94 1.16 -6.18
CA ARG A 61 19.68 1.84 -7.26
C ARG A 61 18.85 2.97 -7.87
N PRO A 62 18.62 4.09 -7.14
CA PRO A 62 17.74 5.17 -7.61
C PRO A 62 18.05 5.69 -9.02
N HIS A 63 19.33 5.76 -9.40
CA HIS A 63 19.78 6.18 -10.73
C HIS A 63 19.23 5.32 -11.89
N ARG A 64 18.70 4.12 -11.63
CA ARG A 64 18.09 3.24 -12.65
C ARG A 64 16.57 3.36 -12.75
N TYR A 65 15.92 4.07 -11.83
CA TYR A 65 14.46 4.09 -11.72
C TYR A 65 13.84 5.35 -12.33
N GLY A 66 14.62 6.19 -13.04
CA GLY A 66 14.14 7.46 -13.61
C GLY A 66 12.88 7.29 -14.47
N LEU A 67 12.81 6.20 -15.24
CA LEU A 67 11.64 5.85 -16.06
C LEU A 67 10.33 5.74 -15.27
N LEU A 68 10.36 5.25 -14.02
CA LEU A 68 9.18 5.13 -13.17
C LEU A 68 8.66 6.48 -12.65
N LEU A 69 9.44 7.55 -12.83
CA LEU A 69 9.09 8.91 -12.39
C LEU A 69 8.59 9.78 -13.55
N HIS A 70 8.69 9.31 -14.80
CA HIS A 70 8.15 10.03 -15.95
C HIS A 70 6.63 9.87 -16.01
N SER A 71 5.94 10.97 -16.34
CA SER A 71 4.49 11.02 -16.51
C SER A 71 4.04 10.74 -17.96
N GLU A 72 4.99 10.56 -18.88
CA GLU A 72 4.71 10.27 -20.28
C GLU A 72 3.96 8.92 -20.39
N GLN A 73 2.82 8.94 -21.08
CA GLN A 73 2.06 7.74 -21.45
C GLN A 73 2.28 7.49 -22.94
N GLU A 74 2.82 6.33 -23.31
CA GLU A 74 2.87 5.91 -24.71
C GLU A 74 1.46 5.57 -25.21
N ASP A 75 1.22 5.73 -26.52
CA ASP A 75 -0.08 5.59 -27.21
C ASP A 75 -0.74 4.19 -27.12
N ILE A 76 -0.15 3.25 -26.37
CA ILE A 76 -0.55 1.85 -26.38
C ILE A 76 -1.90 1.66 -25.66
N TRP A 77 -2.23 2.48 -24.65
CA TRP A 77 -3.50 2.38 -23.95
C TRP A 77 -3.85 3.56 -23.05
N HIS A 78 -5.02 4.19 -23.28
CA HIS A 78 -5.58 5.22 -22.39
C HIS A 78 -6.68 4.64 -21.49
N ARG A 79 -6.51 4.81 -20.17
CA ARG A 79 -7.50 4.41 -19.17
C ARG A 79 -8.57 5.50 -19.01
N THR A 80 -9.83 5.11 -18.80
CA THR A 80 -10.87 6.01 -18.28
C THR A 80 -10.92 5.96 -16.74
N ASP A 81 -11.12 7.11 -16.11
CA ASP A 81 -11.28 7.24 -14.67
C ASP A 81 -12.66 6.77 -14.20
N GLY A 82 -12.89 6.79 -12.89
CA GLY A 82 -14.19 6.39 -12.30
C GLY A 82 -15.37 7.28 -12.69
N ASN A 83 -15.13 8.42 -13.34
CA ASN A 83 -16.13 9.36 -13.82
C ASN A 83 -16.31 9.30 -15.35
N GLY A 84 -15.67 8.35 -16.03
CA GLY A 84 -15.75 8.17 -17.48
C GLY A 84 -14.92 9.17 -18.29
N ARG A 85 -14.00 9.91 -17.66
CA ARG A 85 -13.07 10.83 -18.35
C ARG A 85 -11.75 10.10 -18.64
N PRO A 86 -10.96 10.52 -19.64
CA PRO A 86 -9.58 10.06 -19.76
C PRO A 86 -8.81 10.29 -18.46
N TYR A 87 -8.03 9.30 -18.04
CA TYR A 87 -7.21 9.39 -16.84
C TYR A 87 -6.03 10.32 -17.07
N GLU A 88 -6.02 11.46 -16.38
CA GLU A 88 -4.96 12.46 -16.41
C GLU A 88 -4.06 12.33 -15.17
N PRO A 89 -2.82 11.82 -15.29
CA PRO A 89 -1.93 11.63 -14.14
C PRO A 89 -1.55 12.93 -13.43
N SER A 90 -1.53 14.05 -14.16
CA SER A 90 -1.10 15.36 -13.68
C SER A 90 -2.15 16.09 -12.83
N MET A 91 -3.40 15.60 -12.80
CA MET A 91 -4.50 16.25 -12.09
C MET A 91 -4.77 15.69 -10.68
N ARG A 92 -3.86 14.90 -10.11
CA ARG A 92 -3.95 14.33 -8.76
C ARG A 92 -2.71 14.56 -7.91
#